data_AF-A0A151JM88-F1
#
_entry.id   AF-A0A151JM88-F1
#
_cell.length_a   1.000
_cell.length_b   1.000
_cell.length_c   1.000
_cell.angle_alpha   90.00
_cell.angle_beta   90.00
_cell.angle_gamma   90.00
#
_symmetry.space_group_name_H-M   'P 1'
#
loop_
_entity.id
_entity.type
_entity.pdbx_description
1 polymer ?
#
loop_
_entity_poly.entity_id
_entity_poly.type
_entity_poly.pdbx_seq_one_letter_code
_entity_poly.pdbx_strand_id
1 'polypeptide(L)'
;MKRGGYSCAMNNCSNISGRGHNISFFYFPKDPDRAKLWLEKCNNSKINTTPENLHKNYKVCGNHFKSSMFLNDLKNRLQPHAIPEPIRNDNDQSSENNATSNLSDKSEENTLISHNNNNLISNVHEEDHVESVLHVQHQYTQTESMISNHSPRKTILRGRIRALHR
;
A
#
# COMPACT_ATOMS: atom_id res chain seq x y z
N MET A 1 32.30 13.53 -2.89
CA MET A 1 31.26 13.42 -1.82
C MET A 1 30.78 11.97 -1.76
N LYS A 2 30.71 11.32 -0.59
CA LYS A 2 30.05 10.01 -0.46
C LYS A 2 28.54 10.25 -0.43
N ARG A 3 27.78 9.68 -1.38
CA ARG A 3 26.31 9.79 -1.40
C ARG A 3 25.73 9.01 -0.21
N GLY A 4 24.91 9.68 0.62
CA GLY A 4 24.16 9.03 1.69
C GLY A 4 23.07 8.10 1.13
N GLY A 5 22.68 7.11 1.92
CA GLY A 5 21.66 6.13 1.54
C GLY A 5 21.22 5.26 2.70
N TYR A 6 20.01 4.72 2.60
CA TYR A 6 19.40 3.83 3.60
C TYR A 6 19.92 2.40 3.40
N SER A 7 20.36 1.75 4.48
CA SER A 7 20.56 0.29 4.52
C SER A 7 19.23 -0.44 4.64
N CYS A 8 19.15 -1.67 4.12
CA CYS A 8 18.02 -2.55 4.38
C CYS A 8 17.94 -2.91 5.88
N ALA A 9 16.71 -3.01 6.40
CA ALA A 9 16.42 -3.36 7.79
C ALA A 9 16.42 -4.88 8.04
N MET A 10 16.30 -5.71 7.01
CA MET A 10 16.31 -7.17 7.12
C MET A 10 17.69 -7.67 7.54
N ASN A 11 17.72 -8.70 8.40
CA ASN A 11 18.97 -9.32 8.83
C ASN A 11 19.78 -9.87 7.63
N ASN A 12 21.11 -9.83 7.74
CA ASN A 12 22.08 -10.22 6.72
C ASN A 12 21.94 -9.53 5.34
N CYS A 13 21.10 -8.51 5.17
CA CYS A 13 20.94 -7.81 3.90
C CYS A 13 21.91 -6.64 3.75
N SER A 14 22.80 -6.72 2.75
CA SER A 14 23.81 -5.69 2.44
C SER A 14 23.33 -4.57 1.49
N ASN A 15 22.07 -4.62 1.03
CA ASN A 15 21.52 -3.66 0.08
C ASN A 15 21.43 -2.24 0.68
N ILE A 16 21.98 -1.26 -0.03
CA ILE A 16 21.98 0.17 0.36
C ILE A 16 21.45 1.01 -0.80
N SER A 17 20.47 1.88 -0.53
CA SER A 17 19.82 2.69 -1.56
C SER A 17 20.81 3.59 -2.30
N GLY A 18 20.78 3.58 -3.64
CA GLY A 18 21.66 4.40 -4.47
C GLY A 18 23.05 3.81 -4.74
N ARG A 19 23.39 2.64 -4.19
CA ARG A 19 24.60 1.89 -4.56
C ARG A 19 24.35 0.97 -5.76
N GLY A 20 24.11 1.55 -6.93
CA GLY A 20 24.09 0.85 -8.23
C GLY A 20 22.86 -0.03 -8.54
N HIS A 21 22.29 -0.73 -7.55
CA HIS A 21 21.15 -1.62 -7.79
C HIS A 21 19.84 -0.84 -7.96
N ASN A 22 19.07 -1.16 -9.01
CA ASN A 22 17.74 -0.59 -9.27
C ASN A 22 16.65 -1.26 -8.40
N ILE A 23 16.85 -1.26 -7.09
CA ILE A 23 15.98 -1.89 -6.10
C ILE A 23 15.21 -0.81 -5.33
N SER A 24 13.89 -0.92 -5.29
CA SER A 24 13.03 -0.05 -4.48
C SER A 24 13.26 -0.26 -2.98
N PHE A 25 13.16 0.81 -2.18
CA PHE A 25 13.24 0.75 -0.72
C PHE A 25 11.93 1.25 -0.10
N PHE A 26 11.28 0.40 0.68
CA PHE A 26 9.97 0.64 1.28
C PHE A 26 10.12 0.97 2.77
N TYR A 27 9.46 2.04 3.20
CA TYR A 27 9.30 2.32 4.63
C TYR A 27 8.45 1.24 5.30
N PHE A 28 8.65 1.04 6.60
CA PHE A 28 7.74 0.26 7.43
C PHE A 28 6.31 0.86 7.37
N PRO A 29 5.25 0.05 7.62
CA PRO A 29 3.90 0.56 7.85
C PRO A 29 3.86 1.67 8.90
N LYS A 30 2.90 2.60 8.79
CA LYS A 30 2.56 3.55 9.86
C LYS A 30 1.74 2.91 10.98
N ASP A 31 1.03 1.84 10.63
CA ASP A 31 0.28 1.00 11.55
C ASP A 31 1.24 0.23 12.47
N PRO A 32 1.09 0.31 13.80
CA PRO A 32 2.09 -0.20 14.75
C PRO A 32 2.15 -1.73 14.77
N ASP A 33 1.02 -2.43 14.63
CA ASP A 33 0.98 -3.89 14.64
C ASP A 33 1.60 -4.48 13.38
N ARG A 34 1.32 -3.91 12.21
CA ARG A 34 2.02 -4.28 10.96
C ARG A 34 3.49 -3.88 10.97
N ALA A 35 3.86 -2.77 11.60
CA ALA A 35 5.26 -2.39 11.75
C ALA A 35 6.03 -3.36 12.68
N LYS A 36 5.39 -3.81 13.77
CA LYS A 36 5.88 -4.88 14.67
C LYS A 36 6.02 -6.22 13.94
N LEU A 37 5.03 -6.62 13.13
CA LEU A 37 5.09 -7.82 12.28
C LEU A 37 6.23 -7.74 11.26
N TRP A 38 6.42 -6.57 10.61
CA TRP A 38 7.57 -6.36 9.72
C TRP A 38 8.90 -6.46 10.48
N LEU A 39 8.99 -5.94 11.70
CA LEU A 39 10.21 -6.01 12.53
C LEU A 39 10.54 -7.45 12.92
N GLU A 40 9.53 -8.23 13.31
CA GLU A 40 9.66 -9.67 13.56
C GLU A 40 10.22 -10.40 12.34
N LYS A 41 9.65 -10.20 11.14
CA LYS A 41 10.15 -10.85 9.91
C LYS A 41 11.51 -10.32 9.46
N CYS A 42 11.91 -9.10 9.85
CA CYS A 42 13.27 -8.61 9.66
C CYS A 42 14.31 -9.40 10.48
N ASN A 43 13.92 -9.95 11.63
CA ASN A 43 14.76 -10.71 12.57
C ASN A 43 16.15 -10.07 12.83
N ASN A 44 16.18 -8.74 12.91
CA ASN A 44 17.42 -7.96 13.00
C ASN A 44 17.56 -7.36 14.41
N SER A 45 18.29 -8.06 15.27
CA SER A 45 18.54 -7.68 16.68
C SER A 45 19.23 -6.33 16.87
N LYS A 46 19.74 -5.70 15.81
CA LYS A 46 20.32 -4.35 15.84
C LYS A 46 19.27 -3.24 15.81
N ILE A 47 18.00 -3.57 15.54
CA ILE A 47 16.88 -2.61 15.49
C ILE A 47 16.17 -2.62 16.85
N ASN A 48 16.68 -1.84 17.79
CA ASN A 48 16.05 -1.58 19.08
C ASN A 48 15.37 -0.19 19.04
N THR A 49 14.10 -0.15 18.62
CA THR A 49 13.30 1.07 18.56
C THR A 49 11.81 0.75 18.63
N THR A 50 10.97 1.75 18.92
CA THR A 50 9.52 1.57 19.02
C THR A 50 8.85 1.54 17.64
N PRO A 51 7.69 0.87 17.46
CA PRO A 51 7.03 0.70 16.15
C PRO A 51 6.78 2.02 15.40
N GLU A 52 6.43 3.08 16.12
CA GLU A 52 6.10 4.42 15.58
C GLU A 52 7.33 5.11 14.97
N ASN A 53 8.54 4.68 15.37
CA ASN A 53 9.81 5.20 14.89
C ASN A 53 10.42 4.35 13.75
N LEU A 54 9.90 3.14 13.52
CA LEU A 54 10.31 2.31 12.37
C LEU A 54 10.00 3.01 11.04
N HIS A 55 8.80 3.56 10.88
CA HIS A 55 8.35 4.24 9.66
C HIS A 55 9.23 5.43 9.24
N LYS A 56 9.92 6.10 10.17
CA LYS A 56 10.77 7.27 9.88
C LYS A 56 12.17 6.86 9.44
N ASN A 57 12.75 5.89 10.14
CA ASN A 57 14.19 5.64 10.12
C ASN A 57 14.60 4.41 9.30
N TYR A 58 13.74 3.39 9.22
CA TYR A 58 14.09 2.08 8.67
C TYR A 58 13.34 1.77 7.36
N LYS A 59 13.99 0.99 6.49
CA LYS A 59 13.44 0.57 5.19
C LYS A 59 13.80 -0.87 4.85
N VAL A 60 12.89 -1.57 4.19
CA VAL A 60 13.15 -2.89 3.59
C VAL A 60 13.30 -2.74 2.08
N CYS A 61 14.31 -3.41 1.49
CA CYS A 61 14.52 -3.38 0.03
C CYS A 61 13.62 -4.39 -0.70
N GLY A 62 13.33 -4.13 -1.98
CA GLY A 62 12.36 -4.89 -2.78
C GLY A 62 12.61 -6.40 -2.89
N ASN A 63 13.85 -6.86 -2.71
CA ASN A 63 14.22 -8.28 -2.79
C ASN A 63 13.57 -9.15 -1.70
N HIS A 64 12.97 -8.55 -0.67
CA HIS A 64 12.30 -9.24 0.43
C HIS A 64 10.79 -9.36 0.25
N PHE A 65 10.24 -9.03 -0.92
CA PHE A 65 8.82 -9.16 -1.21
C PHE A 65 8.62 -10.02 -2.46
N LYS A 66 7.68 -10.97 -2.41
CA LYS A 66 7.32 -11.81 -3.56
C LYS A 66 6.79 -10.97 -4.72
N SER A 67 6.90 -11.46 -5.95
CA SER A 67 6.40 -10.76 -7.14
C SER A 67 4.93 -10.38 -7.03
N SER A 68 4.12 -11.25 -6.43
CA SER A 68 2.69 -11.05 -6.13
C SER A 68 2.38 -9.97 -5.07
N MET A 69 3.34 -9.58 -4.24
CA MET A 69 3.17 -8.55 -3.20
C MET A 69 3.31 -7.11 -3.74
N PHE A 70 3.55 -6.93 -5.04
CA PHE A 70 3.62 -5.63 -5.69
C PHE A 70 2.30 -5.23 -6.36
N LEU A 71 2.09 -3.92 -6.49
CA LEU A 71 0.99 -3.31 -7.26
C LEU A 71 1.41 -3.00 -8.71
N ASN A 72 2.63 -3.34 -9.12
CA ASN A 72 3.15 -3.14 -10.48
C ASN A 72 4.45 -3.91 -10.76
N ASP A 73 4.71 -4.16 -12.04
CA ASP A 73 5.92 -4.86 -12.54
C ASP A 73 7.21 -4.06 -12.31
N LEU A 74 7.06 -2.74 -12.15
CA LEU A 74 8.14 -1.83 -11.75
C LEU A 74 8.62 -2.06 -10.29
N LYS A 75 7.97 -2.97 -9.54
CA LYS A 75 8.27 -3.34 -8.16
C LYS A 75 8.54 -2.13 -7.26
N ASN A 76 7.73 -1.07 -7.41
CA ASN A 76 7.90 0.22 -6.70
C ASN A 76 6.68 0.67 -5.89
N ARG A 77 5.63 -0.17 -5.83
CA ARG A 77 4.48 -0.04 -4.92
C ARG A 77 4.14 -1.41 -4.35
N LEU A 78 3.97 -1.52 -3.03
CA LEU A 78 3.55 -2.76 -2.36
C LEU A 78 2.04 -2.81 -2.16
N GLN A 79 1.50 -4.04 -2.11
CA GLN A 79 0.12 -4.32 -1.74
C GLN A 79 -0.17 -3.93 -0.27
N PRO A 80 -1.42 -3.60 0.10
CA PRO A 80 -1.79 -3.31 1.49
C PRO A 80 -1.47 -4.44 2.47
N HIS A 81 -1.50 -5.70 2.03
CA HIS A 81 -1.19 -6.88 2.84
C HIS A 81 0.29 -7.32 2.79
N ALA A 82 1.18 -6.59 2.11
CA ALA A 82 2.58 -6.99 1.95
C ALA A 82 3.32 -7.10 3.30
N ILE A 83 4.13 -8.16 3.42
CA ILE A 83 4.95 -8.54 4.58
C ILE A 83 6.31 -8.96 4.01
N PRO A 84 7.45 -8.52 4.57
CA PRO A 84 8.75 -8.92 4.06
C PRO A 84 9.09 -10.36 4.47
N GLU A 85 9.81 -11.07 3.62
CA GLU A 85 10.30 -12.42 3.83
C GLU A 85 11.84 -12.46 3.83
N PRO A 86 12.47 -13.32 4.64
CA PRO A 86 13.90 -13.61 4.53
C PRO A 86 14.23 -14.08 3.12
N ILE A 87 15.37 -13.65 2.57
CA ILE A 87 15.88 -14.22 1.32
C ILE A 87 16.24 -15.68 1.62
N ARG A 88 15.55 -16.60 0.96
CA ARG A 88 16.00 -17.97 0.82
C ARG A 88 17.08 -17.98 -0.27
N ASN A 89 18.17 -18.68 -0.04
CA ASN A 89 19.23 -18.86 -1.05
C ASN A 89 18.80 -19.96 -2.02
N ASP A 90 17.67 -19.75 -2.69
CA ASP A 90 17.10 -20.66 -3.68
C ASP A 90 17.96 -20.57 -4.94
N ASN A 91 19.01 -21.40 -4.98
CA ASN A 91 20.04 -21.41 -6.01
C ASN A 91 19.56 -22.02 -7.35
N ASP A 92 18.34 -22.58 -7.35
CA ASP A 92 17.66 -23.14 -8.52
C ASP A 92 16.70 -22.12 -9.12
N GLN A 93 16.89 -21.80 -10.40
CA GLN A 93 15.91 -21.03 -11.16
C GLN A 93 14.65 -21.86 -11.40
N SER A 94 13.54 -21.47 -10.78
CA SER A 94 12.21 -21.92 -11.19
C SER A 94 11.27 -20.73 -11.38
N SER A 95 10.75 -20.61 -12.60
CA SER A 95 9.82 -19.57 -13.01
C SER A 95 8.45 -19.76 -12.36
N GLU A 96 7.90 -18.72 -11.72
CA GLU A 96 6.52 -18.67 -11.22
C GLU A 96 5.51 -18.70 -12.39
N ASN A 97 5.26 -19.88 -12.97
CA ASN A 97 4.23 -20.10 -13.99
C ASN A 97 2.90 -20.49 -13.31
N ASN A 98 1.91 -19.58 -13.43
CA ASN A 98 0.46 -19.75 -13.31
C ASN A 98 -0.06 -21.08 -12.73
N ALA A 99 -0.59 -21.05 -11.49
CA ALA A 99 -1.49 -22.06 -10.96
C ALA A 99 -2.89 -21.45 -10.74
N THR A 100 -3.79 -21.64 -11.71
CA THR A 100 -5.17 -21.13 -11.64
C THR A 100 -5.99 -21.97 -10.67
N SER A 101 -6.31 -21.44 -9.48
CA SER A 101 -7.16 -22.12 -8.51
C SER A 101 -8.63 -22.01 -8.89
N ASN A 102 -9.14 -22.96 -9.67
CA ASN A 102 -10.57 -23.19 -9.79
C ASN A 102 -11.11 -23.60 -8.41
N LEU A 103 -12.07 -22.85 -7.87
CA LEU A 103 -12.84 -23.27 -6.70
C LEU A 103 -14.31 -23.37 -7.11
N SER A 104 -14.79 -24.61 -7.21
CA SER A 104 -16.17 -24.94 -7.56
C SER A 104 -16.88 -25.50 -6.35
N ASP A 105 -17.72 -24.69 -5.70
CA ASP A 105 -18.73 -25.15 -4.75
C ASP A 105 -20.09 -24.62 -5.19
N LYS A 106 -21.11 -25.49 -5.16
CA LYS A 106 -22.42 -25.23 -5.78
C LYS A 106 -23.57 -25.94 -5.05
N SER A 107 -24.19 -25.22 -4.12
CA SER A 107 -25.60 -25.36 -3.68
C SER A 107 -25.89 -24.18 -2.73
N GLU A 108 -26.96 -23.37 -2.84
CA GLU A 108 -28.42 -23.65 -2.95
C GLU A 108 -29.01 -24.12 -1.60
N GLU A 109 -30.13 -23.61 -1.07
CA GLU A 109 -30.98 -22.41 -1.34
C GLU A 109 -31.90 -22.14 -0.10
N ASN A 110 -32.58 -21.02 0.14
CA ASN A 110 -32.68 -19.73 -0.58
C ASN A 110 -32.36 -18.54 0.38
N THR A 111 -33.21 -17.63 0.91
CA THR A 111 -34.65 -17.33 0.81
C THR A 111 -34.86 -15.79 0.92
N LEU A 112 -35.97 -15.27 0.38
CA LEU A 112 -36.24 -13.84 0.14
C LEU A 112 -37.23 -13.18 1.15
N ILE A 113 -37.52 -11.87 0.93
CA ILE A 113 -38.63 -11.05 1.51
C ILE A 113 -38.27 -10.38 2.87
N SER A 114 -38.54 -9.08 3.16
CA SER A 114 -39.24 -8.00 2.45
C SER A 114 -38.59 -6.60 2.64
N HIS A 115 -39.24 -5.55 2.10
CA HIS A 115 -38.91 -4.13 2.30
C HIS A 115 -39.57 -3.48 3.54
N ASN A 116 -38.95 -2.37 3.97
CA ASN A 116 -39.57 -1.12 4.48
C ASN A 116 -40.08 -0.95 5.93
N ASN A 117 -39.87 0.31 6.38
CA ASN A 117 -40.64 1.14 7.33
C ASN A 117 -40.51 0.95 8.86
N ASN A 118 -39.57 1.73 9.42
CA ASN A 118 -39.81 2.86 10.34
C ASN A 118 -40.69 2.75 11.60
N ASN A 119 -40.12 3.32 12.67
CA ASN A 119 -40.72 4.16 13.73
C ASN A 119 -41.07 3.60 15.12
N LEU A 120 -40.87 4.52 16.08
CA LEU A 120 -41.55 4.69 17.38
C LEU A 120 -41.20 3.76 18.55
N ILE A 121 -40.21 4.20 19.36
CA ILE A 121 -40.48 4.48 20.78
C ILE A 121 -40.04 5.92 21.07
N SER A 122 -40.95 6.72 21.61
CA SER A 122 -40.69 8.06 22.14
C SER A 122 -40.27 7.98 23.61
N ASN A 123 -39.53 8.98 24.10
CA ASN A 123 -39.99 9.74 25.27
C ASN A 123 -39.30 11.10 25.39
N VAL A 124 -40.16 12.10 25.55
CA VAL A 124 -39.90 13.54 25.67
C VAL A 124 -39.02 13.85 26.89
N HIS A 125 -38.13 14.85 26.75
CA HIS A 125 -37.98 15.96 27.71
C HIS A 125 -37.75 17.24 26.89
N GLU A 126 -38.55 18.28 27.16
CA GLU A 126 -38.35 19.67 26.72
C GLU A 126 -37.42 20.37 27.76
N GLU A 127 -36.84 21.56 27.57
CA GLU A 127 -37.17 22.71 26.72
C GLU A 127 -35.91 23.38 26.09
N ASP A 128 -36.15 24.20 25.07
CA ASP A 128 -35.46 25.45 24.68
C ASP A 128 -33.91 25.59 24.76
N HIS A 129 -33.27 25.48 23.59
CA HIS A 129 -32.49 26.62 23.07
C HIS A 129 -32.46 26.62 21.53
N VAL A 130 -32.61 27.80 20.90
CA VAL A 130 -32.62 27.95 19.44
C VAL A 130 -31.26 28.47 18.96
N GLU A 131 -30.52 27.64 18.22
CA GLU A 131 -29.25 28.02 17.56
C GLU A 131 -29.26 27.50 16.11
N SER A 132 -28.94 28.34 15.12
CA SER A 132 -29.15 28.02 13.71
C SER A 132 -27.97 27.24 13.10
N VAL A 133 -28.18 25.94 12.85
CA VAL A 133 -27.18 25.11 12.16
C VAL A 133 -27.06 25.51 10.69
N LEU A 134 -26.02 26.29 10.38
CA LEU A 134 -25.68 26.68 9.01
C LEU A 134 -25.35 25.45 8.15
N HIS A 135 -25.99 25.36 6.98
CA HIS A 135 -25.79 24.27 6.02
C HIS A 135 -24.42 24.39 5.33
N VAL A 136 -23.38 23.73 5.87
CA VAL A 136 -22.03 23.73 5.29
C VAL A 136 -22.00 22.84 4.03
N GLN A 137 -22.28 23.45 2.89
CA GLN A 137 -22.31 22.78 1.59
C GLN A 137 -20.87 22.48 1.12
N HIS A 138 -20.40 21.25 1.37
CA HIS A 138 -19.05 20.80 0.98
C HIS A 138 -18.89 20.74 -0.55
N GLN A 139 -18.39 21.82 -1.14
CA GLN A 139 -18.01 21.85 -2.55
C GLN A 139 -16.70 21.09 -2.78
N TYR A 140 -16.78 19.90 -3.38
CA TYR A 140 -15.61 19.13 -3.80
C TYR A 140 -14.92 19.84 -4.97
N THR A 141 -13.79 20.50 -4.72
CA THR A 141 -13.04 21.26 -5.73
C THR A 141 -12.25 20.35 -6.68
N GLN A 142 -12.95 19.72 -7.63
CA GLN A 142 -12.33 18.94 -8.70
C GLN A 142 -11.46 19.85 -9.58
N THR A 143 -10.17 19.54 -9.68
CA THR A 143 -9.21 20.33 -10.48
C THR A 143 -9.54 20.26 -11.97
N GLU A 144 -9.51 21.41 -12.66
CA GLU A 144 -9.80 21.50 -14.09
C GLU A 144 -8.92 20.58 -14.95
N SER A 145 -9.56 19.95 -15.94
CA SER A 145 -8.92 18.97 -16.84
C SER A 145 -7.76 19.56 -17.66
N MET A 146 -7.78 20.87 -17.94
CA MET A 146 -6.75 21.56 -18.72
C MET A 146 -5.40 21.59 -18.00
N ILE A 147 -5.39 21.93 -16.71
CA ILE A 147 -4.19 21.96 -15.85
C ILE A 147 -3.51 20.58 -15.86
N SER A 148 -4.31 19.50 -15.88
CA SER A 148 -3.82 18.12 -15.90
C SER A 148 -2.98 17.78 -17.14
N ASN A 149 -3.17 18.44 -18.29
CA ASN A 149 -2.69 17.95 -19.59
C ASN A 149 -1.22 18.25 -19.93
N HIS A 150 -0.64 19.26 -19.28
CA HIS A 150 0.74 19.73 -19.49
C HIS A 150 1.72 19.28 -18.39
N SER A 151 1.28 18.43 -17.46
CA SER A 151 2.15 17.84 -16.43
C SER A 151 3.42 17.21 -17.04
N PRO A 152 4.64 17.46 -16.52
CA PRO A 152 5.88 16.88 -17.02
C PRO A 152 5.83 15.35 -17.16
N ARG A 153 5.11 14.67 -16.27
CA ARG A 153 4.89 13.22 -16.30
C ARG A 153 4.12 12.76 -17.55
N LYS A 154 3.11 13.53 -18.00
CA LYS A 154 2.41 13.27 -19.26
C LYS A 154 3.31 13.57 -20.47
N THR A 155 4.09 14.64 -20.43
CA THR A 155 5.02 15.00 -21.53
C THR A 155 6.05 13.90 -21.78
N ILE A 156 6.69 13.38 -20.71
CA ILE A 156 7.63 12.25 -20.80
C ILE A 156 6.94 10.98 -21.35
N LEU A 157 5.71 10.69 -20.90
CA LEU A 157 4.95 9.53 -21.39
C LEU A 157 4.61 9.64 -22.89
N ARG A 158 4.14 10.81 -23.35
CA ARG A 158 3.89 11.08 -24.78
C ARG A 158 5.18 10.92 -25.61
N GLY A 159 6.32 11.37 -25.08
CA GLY A 159 7.63 11.18 -25.71
C GLY A 159 7.99 9.70 -25.91
N ARG A 160 7.82 8.87 -24.86
CA ARG A 160 8.06 7.42 -24.94
C ARG A 160 7.14 6.72 -25.94
N ILE A 161 5.84 7.04 -25.94
CA ILE A 161 4.87 6.47 -26.90
C ILE A 161 5.24 6.83 -28.35
N ARG A 162 5.79 8.03 -28.61
CA ARG A 162 6.30 8.44 -29.94
C ARG A 162 7.63 7.81 -30.34
N ALA A 163 8.30 7.09 -29.44
CA ALA A 163 9.54 6.36 -29.70
C ALA A 163 9.31 4.85 -29.91
N LEU A 164 8.12 4.33 -29.55
CA LEU A 164 7.70 2.94 -29.78
C LEU A 164 6.96 2.73 -31.11
N HIS A 165 6.68 3.82 -31.84
CA HIS A 165 6.01 3.83 -33.14
C HIS A 165 6.91 4.44 -34.23
N ARG A 166 8.19 4.05 -34.23
CA ARG A 166 9.21 4.37 -35.24
C ARG A 166 10.08 3.14 -35.45
#